data_AF-A0A7U2GZE6-F1
#
_entry.id   AF-A0A7U2GZE6-F1
#
_cell.length_a   1.000
_cell.length_b   1.000
_cell.length_c   1.000
_cell.angle_alpha   90.00
_cell.angle_beta   90.00
_cell.angle_gamma   90.00
#
_symmetry.space_group_name_H-M   'P 1'
#
loop_
_entity.id
_entity.type
_entity.pdbx_description
1 polymer ?
#
loop_
_entity_poly.entity_id
_entity_poly.type
_entity_poly.pdbx_seq_one_letter_code
_entity_poly.pdbx_strand_id
1 'polypeptide(L)'
;MHTAILIGGFSCLDTMKLTQRRASIKREPNGRQTVTTEAFVSQLALINFHWSCRQANQWIETYVTVFKDISTQEGENRTFMLFNPNGGR
;
A
#
# COMPACT_ATOMS: atom_id res chain seq x y z
N MET A 1 -10.83 9.39 21.12
CA MET A 1 -10.69 10.62 20.30
C MET A 1 -9.76 10.33 19.13
N HIS A 2 -10.24 9.68 18.06
CA HIS A 2 -9.46 9.53 16.82
C HIS A 2 -10.02 10.51 15.81
N THR A 3 -9.35 11.67 15.70
CA THR A 3 -9.69 12.73 14.76
C THR A 3 -9.26 12.28 13.36
N ALA A 4 -10.18 11.71 12.58
CA ALA A 4 -9.98 11.49 11.16
C ALA A 4 -10.32 12.79 10.43
N ILE A 5 -9.30 13.50 9.95
CA ILE A 5 -9.45 14.64 9.06
C ILE A 5 -9.93 14.10 7.70
N LEU A 6 -11.21 14.34 7.42
CA LEU A 6 -11.85 14.08 6.14
C LEU A 6 -11.34 15.09 5.11
N ILE A 7 -10.42 14.67 4.25
CA ILE A 7 -10.17 15.31 2.97
C ILE A 7 -10.43 14.27 1.86
N GLY A 8 -11.63 14.33 1.29
CA GLY A 8 -11.98 13.70 0.01
C GLY A 8 -12.23 12.19 0.01
N GLY A 9 -13.47 11.75 0.23
CA GLY A 9 -13.97 10.49 -0.34
C GLY A 9 -13.39 9.15 0.15
N PHE A 10 -12.58 9.13 1.22
CA PHE A 10 -12.08 7.87 1.79
C PHE A 10 -13.16 7.19 2.62
N SER A 11 -13.66 6.04 2.16
CA SER A 11 -14.55 5.21 2.97
C SER A 11 -13.79 4.65 4.18
N CYS A 12 -14.49 4.26 5.24
CA CYS A 12 -13.86 3.60 6.40
C CYS A 12 -13.03 2.36 6.00
N LEU A 13 -13.42 1.67 4.92
CA LEU A 13 -12.68 0.54 4.36
C LEU A 13 -11.32 0.96 3.79
N ASP A 14 -11.20 2.13 3.17
CA ASP A 14 -9.92 2.59 2.60
C ASP A 14 -8.91 2.90 3.69
N THR A 15 -9.36 3.43 4.83
CA THR A 15 -8.50 3.66 6.00
C THR A 15 -7.96 2.35 6.59
N MET A 16 -8.78 1.30 6.62
CA MET A 16 -8.33 -0.04 7.07
C MET A 16 -7.28 -0.62 6.10
N LYS A 17 -7.52 -0.52 4.79
CA LYS A 17 -6.57 -0.98 3.75
C LYS A 17 -5.26 -0.20 3.78
N LEU A 18 -5.30 1.11 3.98
CA LEU A 18 -4.11 1.95 4.18
C LEU A 18 -3.27 1.51 5.39
N THR A 19 -3.92 1.05 6.46
CA THR A 19 -3.25 0.55 7.66
C THR A 19 -2.58 -0.80 7.39
N GLN A 20 -3.29 -1.74 6.74
CA GLN A 20 -2.71 -3.04 6.36
C GLN A 20 -1.54 -2.87 5.39
N ARG A 21 -1.66 -1.95 4.43
CA ARG A 21 -0.57 -1.58 3.53
C ARG A 21 0.67 -1.14 4.31
N ARG A 22 0.52 -0.29 5.33
CA ARG A 22 1.65 0.15 6.17
C ARG A 22 2.32 -1.01 6.89
N ALA A 23 1.55 -2.00 7.33
CA ALA A 23 2.08 -3.22 7.93
C ALA A 23 2.86 -4.08 6.92
N SER A 24 2.47 -4.09 5.64
CA SER A 24 3.19 -4.78 4.55
C SER A 24 4.48 -4.07 4.09
N ILE A 25 4.74 -2.83 4.53
CA ILE A 25 5.92 -2.08 4.09
C ILE A 25 7.16 -2.71 4.71
N LYS A 26 8.10 -3.12 3.84
CA LYS A 26 9.46 -3.45 4.24
C LYS A 26 10.31 -2.19 4.19
N ARG A 27 10.99 -1.93 5.30
CA ARG A 27 12.02 -0.88 5.40
C ARG A 27 13.37 -1.50 5.07
N GLU A 28 13.96 -1.03 4.00
CA GLU A 28 15.32 -1.39 3.62
C GLU A 28 16.35 -0.57 4.40
N PRO A 29 17.57 -1.10 4.63
CA PRO A 29 18.63 -0.40 5.37
C PRO A 29 19.10 0.90 4.70
N ASN A 30 18.79 1.10 3.41
CA ASN A 30 19.03 2.33 2.65
C ASN A 30 17.96 3.42 2.87
N GLY A 31 16.97 3.17 3.75
CA GLY A 31 15.86 4.09 4.02
C GLY A 31 14.70 4.01 3.02
N ARG A 32 14.79 3.17 1.97
CA ARG A 32 13.66 2.89 1.08
C ARG A 32 12.60 2.09 1.80
N GLN A 33 11.36 2.43 1.49
CA GLN A 33 10.18 1.71 1.93
C GLN A 33 9.53 1.06 0.70
N THR A 34 9.54 -0.26 0.66
CA THR A 34 8.98 -1.05 -0.44
C THR A 34 7.79 -1.85 0.06
N VAL A 35 6.80 -2.05 -0.80
CA VAL A 35 5.65 -2.92 -0.53
C VAL A 35 5.41 -3.79 -1.76
N THR A 36 5.29 -5.09 -1.57
CA THR A 36 4.91 -6.02 -2.64
C THR A 36 3.42 -6.27 -2.61
N THR A 37 2.84 -6.49 -3.79
CA THR A 37 1.41 -6.78 -3.95
C THR A 37 1.01 -8.01 -3.16
N GLU A 38 1.85 -9.04 -3.19
CA GLU A 38 1.64 -10.26 -2.40
C GLU A 38 1.63 -10.00 -0.90
N ALA A 39 2.60 -9.22 -0.37
CA ALA A 39 2.61 -8.87 1.05
C ALA A 39 1.38 -8.06 1.45
N PHE A 40 0.84 -7.25 0.54
CA PHE A 40 -0.41 -6.53 0.76
C PHE A 40 -1.61 -7.46 0.81
N VAL A 41 -1.74 -8.39 -0.15
CA VAL A 41 -2.81 -9.40 -0.16
C VAL A 41 -2.75 -10.29 1.10
N SER A 42 -1.56 -10.69 1.55
CA SER A 42 -1.41 -11.45 2.80
C SER A 42 -1.89 -10.68 4.03
N GLN A 43 -1.59 -9.38 4.15
CA GLN A 43 -2.11 -8.56 5.26
C GLN A 43 -3.62 -8.35 5.17
N LEU A 44 -4.18 -8.23 3.96
CA LEU A 44 -5.62 -8.17 3.76
C LEU A 44 -6.31 -9.48 4.16
N ALA A 45 -5.69 -10.63 3.92
CA ALA A 45 -6.22 -11.92 4.35
C ALA A 45 -6.37 -11.99 5.89
N LEU A 46 -5.52 -11.30 6.66
CA LEU A 46 -5.62 -11.24 8.13
C LEU A 46 -6.89 -10.55 8.62
N ILE A 47 -7.42 -9.62 7.83
CA ILE A 47 -8.69 -8.93 8.12
C ILE A 47 -9.88 -9.58 7.41
N ASN A 48 -9.75 -10.84 6.97
CA ASN A 48 -10.75 -11.60 6.20
C ASN A 48 -11.08 -10.98 4.82
N PHE A 49 -10.17 -10.20 4.24
CA PHE A 49 -10.30 -9.69 2.88
C PHE A 49 -9.42 -10.47 1.91
N HIS A 50 -10.07 -11.29 1.08
CA HIS A 50 -9.40 -12.06 0.04
C HIS A 50 -9.42 -11.28 -1.28
N TRP A 51 -8.32 -10.57 -1.56
CA TRP A 51 -8.13 -9.87 -2.83
C TRP A 51 -7.20 -10.63 -3.76
N SER A 52 -7.48 -10.51 -5.06
CA SER A 52 -6.52 -10.93 -6.08
C SER A 52 -5.40 -9.89 -6.22
N CYS A 53 -4.24 -10.32 -6.68
CA CYS A 53 -3.13 -9.42 -6.99
C CYS A 53 -3.57 -8.31 -7.97
N ARG A 54 -4.45 -8.62 -8.92
CA ARG A 54 -5.03 -7.63 -9.84
C ARG A 54 -5.87 -6.56 -9.15
N GLN A 55 -6.72 -6.93 -8.18
CA GLN A 55 -7.50 -5.96 -7.40
C GLN A 55 -6.62 -5.09 -6.51
N ALA A 56 -5.61 -5.69 -5.88
CA ALA A 56 -4.61 -4.98 -5.11
C ALA A 56 -3.86 -3.96 -5.99
N ASN A 57 -3.45 -4.35 -7.20
CA ASN A 57 -2.81 -3.46 -8.16
C ASN A 57 -3.71 -2.28 -8.54
N GLN A 58 -4.98 -2.51 -8.87
CA GLN A 58 -5.92 -1.43 -9.20
C GLN A 58 -6.13 -0.45 -8.03
N TRP A 59 -6.20 -0.97 -6.80
CA TRP A 59 -6.29 -0.12 -5.62
C TRP A 59 -5.01 0.71 -5.43
N ILE A 60 -3.82 0.12 -5.60
CA ILE A 60 -2.55 0.84 -5.51
C ILE A 60 -2.41 1.88 -6.64
N GLU A 61 -2.87 1.58 -7.85
CA GLU A 61 -2.92 2.50 -8.99
C GLU A 61 -3.78 3.75 -8.68
N THR A 62 -4.83 3.59 -7.88
CA THR A 62 -5.63 4.72 -7.38
C THR A 62 -4.81 5.67 -6.48
N TYR A 63 -3.72 5.17 -5.87
CA TYR A 63 -2.82 5.91 -4.97
C TYR A 63 -1.42 6.16 -5.55
N VAL A 64 -1.25 6.10 -6.88
CA VAL A 64 0.04 6.24 -7.58
C VAL A 64 0.80 7.54 -7.28
N THR A 65 0.13 8.60 -6.81
CA THR A 65 0.83 9.84 -6.39
C THR A 65 1.75 9.64 -5.17
N VAL A 66 1.48 8.61 -4.36
CA VAL A 66 2.26 8.22 -3.19
C VAL A 66 3.15 7.01 -3.48
N PHE A 67 2.84 6.26 -4.55
CA PHE A 67 3.53 5.01 -4.91
C PHE A 67 4.23 5.10 -6.25
N LYS A 68 5.55 4.88 -6.23
CA LYS A 68 6.33 4.68 -7.45
C LYS A 68 6.41 3.20 -7.76
N ASP A 69 5.81 2.75 -8.86
CA ASP A 69 6.03 1.38 -9.34
C ASP A 69 7.53 1.18 -9.65
N ILE A 70 8.13 0.15 -9.04
CA ILE A 70 9.51 -0.27 -9.28
C ILE A 70 9.56 -1.75 -9.64
N SER A 71 8.44 -2.30 -10.12
CA SER A 71 8.36 -3.69 -10.53
C SER A 71 9.34 -3.94 -11.66
N THR A 72 10.25 -4.88 -11.45
CA THR A 72 11.23 -5.32 -12.45
C THR A 72 10.79 -6.61 -13.16
N GLN A 73 9.72 -7.24 -12.67
CA GLN A 73 9.15 -8.47 -13.22
C GLN A 73 7.78 -8.17 -13.86
N GLU A 74 7.58 -8.68 -15.08
CA GLU A 74 6.25 -8.72 -15.70
C GLU A 74 5.39 -9.76 -14.98
N GLY A 75 4.30 -9.31 -14.34
CA GLY A 75 3.39 -10.19 -13.61
C GLY A 75 2.43 -9.43 -12.69
N GLU A 76 1.57 -10.17 -12.00
CA GLU A 76 0.60 -9.59 -11.06
C GLU A 76 1.25 -9.21 -9.71
N ASN A 77 2.42 -9.75 -9.39
CA ASN A 77 3.16 -9.40 -8.18
C ASN A 77 4.08 -8.19 -8.42
N ARG A 78 3.49 -7.00 -8.38
CA ARG A 78 4.23 -5.74 -8.55
C ARG A 78 4.86 -5.31 -7.23
N THR A 79 6.01 -4.64 -7.34
CA THR A 79 6.71 -4.03 -6.21
C THR A 79 6.57 -2.52 -6.29
N PHE A 80 6.06 -1.93 -5.21
CA PHE A 80 5.80 -0.51 -5.13
C PHE A 80 6.71 0.18 -4.12
N MET A 81 7.29 1.25 -4.63
CA MET A 81 7.92 2.38 -4.00
C MET A 81 7.04 3.22 -3.10
N LEU A 82 7.14 3.23 -1.76
CA LEU A 82 6.58 4.37 -1.04
C LEU A 82 7.43 5.61 -1.31
N PHE A 83 6.88 6.56 -2.07
CA PHE A 83 7.51 7.85 -2.33
C PHE A 83 7.09 8.82 -1.23
N ASN A 84 7.97 9.04 -0.25
CA ASN A 84 7.77 10.05 0.78
C ASN A 84 8.67 11.26 0.48
N PRO A 85 8.14 12.38 -0.06
CA PRO A 85 8.94 13.58 -0.30
C PRO A 85 9.46 14.24 0.99
N ASN A 86 8.92 13.88 2.16
CA ASN A 86 9.31 14.44 3.46
C ASN A 86 10.30 13.58 4.27
N GLY A 87 10.84 12.49 3.70
CA GLY A 87 12.03 11.83 4.24
C GLY A 87 11.98 11.39 5.71
N GLY A 88 10.79 11.14 6.28
CA GLY A 88 10.61 10.58 7.64
C GLY A 88 11.41 11.30 8.72
N ARG A 89 10.86 12.38 9.29
CA ARG A 89 11.29 12.87 10.60
C ARG A 89 10.67 12.04 11.71
#